data_AF-A0A7Y5NR44-F1
#
_entry.id   AF-A0A7Y5NR44-F1
#
_cell.length_a   1.000
_cell.length_b   1.000
_cell.length_c   1.000
_cell.angle_alpha   90.00
_cell.angle_beta   90.00
_cell.angle_gamma   90.00
#
_symmetry.space_group_name_H-M   'P 1'
#
loop_
_entity.id
_entity.type
_entity.pdbx_description
1 polymer ?
#
loop_
_entity_poly.entity_id
_entity_poly.type
_entity_poly.pdbx_seq_one_letter_code
_entity_poly.pdbx_strand_id
1 'polypeptide(L)'
;MNNASTESVTTRSSFLAGRNVLVAIAGAMLVLIGARFLLVPEAAAEAFGVPMTDLTAYPQAKGIRDLVFGVLLGTFFLMRERRAAAVLMLVGSVIAVADGFIVLAARGVQPGFLAIHWGTAIVCALAGALDLRSRTAPAVTSYSVSP
;
A
#
# COMPACT_ATOMS: atom_id res chain seq x y z
N MET A 1 -11.23 3.06 45.91
CA MET A 1 -9.93 2.82 45.24
C MET A 1 -10.26 2.37 43.83
N ASN A 2 -10.26 3.30 42.89
CA ASN A 2 -11.10 3.24 41.69
C ASN A 2 -10.26 2.98 40.44
N ASN A 3 -10.58 1.88 39.75
CA ASN A 3 -10.59 1.53 38.31
C ASN A 3 -10.01 2.45 37.20
N ALA A 4 -9.12 3.40 37.46
CA ALA A 4 -8.64 4.36 36.46
C ALA A 4 -7.55 3.85 35.50
N SER A 5 -7.07 2.61 35.62
CA SER A 5 -5.90 2.10 34.89
C SER A 5 -6.20 1.15 33.71
N THR A 6 -7.45 0.75 33.50
CA THR A 6 -7.80 -0.24 32.45
C THR A 6 -8.40 0.34 31.17
N GLU A 7 -8.71 1.64 31.12
CA GLU A 7 -9.34 2.25 29.94
C GLU A 7 -8.35 2.85 28.93
N SER A 8 -7.13 3.21 29.32
CA SER A 8 -6.21 3.95 28.44
C SER A 8 -5.43 3.09 27.44
N VAL A 9 -5.29 1.78 27.70
CA VAL A 9 -4.51 0.85 26.86
C VAL A 9 -5.35 0.25 25.73
N THR A 10 -6.67 0.29 25.83
CA THR A 10 -7.62 -0.30 24.87
C THR A 10 -8.17 0.70 23.84
N THR A 11 -8.07 2.01 24.06
CA THR A 11 -8.62 3.02 23.13
C THR A 11 -7.71 3.33 21.95
N ARG A 12 -6.38 3.21 22.11
CA ARG A 12 -5.42 3.49 21.01
C ARG A 12 -5.39 2.38 19.95
N SER A 13 -5.80 1.17 20.30
CA SER A 13 -5.85 0.03 19.38
C SER A 13 -7.14 -0.04 18.57
N SER A 14 -8.24 0.59 19.00
CA SER A 14 -9.56 0.45 18.34
C SER A 14 -9.75 1.35 17.11
N PHE A 15 -9.03 2.46 16.98
CA PHE A 15 -9.10 3.31 15.78
C PHE A 15 -8.36 2.70 14.58
N LEU A 16 -7.37 1.85 14.85
CA LEU A 16 -6.54 1.13 13.87
C LEU A 16 -7.06 -0.30 13.64
N ALA A 17 -7.68 -0.95 14.65
CA ALA A 17 -8.25 -2.30 14.55
C ALA A 17 -9.45 -2.42 13.57
N GLY A 18 -9.95 -1.32 13.01
CA GLY A 18 -10.95 -1.33 11.95
C GLY A 18 -10.51 -0.63 10.66
N ARG A 19 -9.25 -0.20 10.52
CA ARG A 19 -8.84 0.66 9.40
C ARG A 19 -7.43 0.27 8.95
N ASN A 20 -7.33 -0.24 7.72
CA ASN A 20 -6.06 -0.73 7.16
C ASN A 20 -5.10 0.44 6.91
N VAL A 21 -4.35 0.78 7.95
CA VAL A 21 -3.38 1.88 7.95
C VAL A 21 -2.30 1.66 6.90
N LEU A 22 -1.94 0.40 6.64
CA LEU A 22 -1.07 0.01 5.54
C LEU A 22 -1.59 0.47 4.17
N VAL A 23 -2.89 0.36 3.90
CA VAL A 23 -3.51 0.84 2.65
C VAL A 23 -3.38 2.36 2.55
N ALA A 24 -3.68 3.08 3.63
CA ALA A 24 -3.57 4.54 3.65
C ALA A 24 -2.12 5.02 3.45
N ILE A 25 -1.17 4.40 4.15
CA ILE A 25 0.25 4.70 4.02
C ILE A 25 0.74 4.37 2.59
N ALA A 26 0.39 3.20 2.06
CA ALA A 26 0.77 2.80 0.71
C ALA A 26 0.20 3.78 -0.33
N GLY A 27 -1.08 4.15 -0.20
CA GLY A 27 -1.72 5.13 -1.07
C GLY A 27 -1.01 6.49 -1.03
N ALA A 28 -0.76 7.02 0.16
CA ALA A 28 -0.06 8.29 0.35
C ALA A 28 1.38 8.25 -0.21
N MET A 29 2.13 7.17 0.06
CA MET A 29 3.48 7.00 -0.46
C MET A 29 3.50 6.95 -1.98
N LEU A 30 2.57 6.24 -2.62
CA LEU A 30 2.48 6.19 -4.08
C LEU A 30 2.11 7.55 -4.70
N VAL A 31 1.24 8.33 -4.06
CA VAL A 31 0.96 9.71 -4.48
C VAL A 31 2.23 10.57 -4.41
N LEU A 32 2.97 10.48 -3.31
CA LEU A 32 4.20 11.25 -3.11
C LEU A 32 5.30 10.83 -4.10
N ILE A 33 5.48 9.53 -4.32
CA ILE A 33 6.44 9.00 -5.30
C ILE A 33 6.04 9.44 -6.71
N GLY A 34 4.76 9.30 -7.08
CA GLY A 34 4.24 9.72 -8.36
C GLY A 34 4.45 11.21 -8.63
N ALA A 35 4.11 12.05 -7.65
CA ALA A 35 4.36 13.49 -7.70
C ALA A 35 5.86 13.81 -7.81
N ARG A 36 6.73 13.12 -7.07
CA ARG A 36 8.19 13.31 -7.15
C ARG A 36 8.72 13.00 -8.55
N PHE A 37 8.23 11.93 -9.18
CA PHE A 37 8.59 11.56 -10.55
C PHE A 37 8.12 12.58 -11.60
N LEU A 38 7.09 13.38 -11.30
CA LEU A 38 6.58 14.42 -12.20
C LEU A 38 7.22 15.80 -11.97
N LEU A 39 7.53 16.12 -10.71
CA LEU A 39 8.05 17.43 -10.32
C LEU A 39 9.58 17.50 -10.30
N VAL A 40 10.24 16.42 -9.90
CA VAL A 40 11.71 16.34 -9.75
C VAL A 40 12.21 14.99 -10.28
N PRO A 41 12.07 14.73 -11.60
CA PRO A 41 12.24 13.40 -12.19
C PRO A 41 13.65 12.83 -12.03
N GLU A 42 14.68 13.67 -12.11
CA GLU A 42 16.10 13.27 -11.95
C GLU A 42 16.34 12.66 -10.57
N ALA A 43 16.01 13.40 -9.51
CA ALA A 43 16.15 12.94 -8.13
C ALA A 43 15.21 11.75 -7.79
N ALA A 44 14.11 11.60 -8.52
CA ALA A 44 13.21 10.45 -8.39
C ALA A 44 13.81 9.19 -9.01
N ALA A 45 14.38 9.33 -10.21
CA ALA A 45 15.02 8.26 -10.97
C ALA A 45 16.28 7.72 -10.28
N GLU A 46 17.10 8.62 -9.71
CA GLU A 46 18.22 8.23 -8.86
C GLU A 46 17.78 7.42 -7.65
N ALA A 47 16.77 7.90 -6.92
CA ALA A 47 16.23 7.22 -5.74
C ALA A 47 15.55 5.89 -6.08
N PHE A 48 14.93 5.80 -7.25
CA PHE A 48 14.37 4.54 -7.76
C PHE A 48 15.44 3.51 -8.09
N GLY A 49 16.62 3.99 -8.51
CA GLY A 49 17.74 3.16 -8.92
C GLY A 49 17.78 2.90 -10.41
N VAL A 50 17.28 3.82 -11.23
CA VAL A 50 17.57 3.85 -12.68
C VAL A 50 17.75 5.31 -13.04
N PRO A 51 18.99 5.84 -13.08
CA PRO A 51 19.21 7.24 -13.43
C PRO A 51 18.66 7.57 -14.82
N MET A 52 18.21 8.81 -15.01
CA MET A 52 17.82 9.28 -16.34
C MET A 52 19.06 9.45 -17.22
N THR A 53 18.99 8.97 -18.46
CA THR A 53 20.05 9.19 -19.44
C THR A 53 19.67 10.29 -20.43
N ASP A 54 18.51 10.22 -21.10
CA ASP A 54 18.12 11.26 -22.08
C ASP A 54 16.60 11.43 -22.30
N LEU A 55 15.73 10.68 -21.58
CA LEU A 55 14.28 10.67 -21.85
C LEU A 55 13.44 10.87 -20.59
N THR A 56 12.62 11.93 -20.58
CA THR A 56 11.62 12.20 -19.53
C THR A 56 10.37 11.32 -19.64
N ALA A 57 10.21 10.57 -20.73
CA ALA A 57 9.00 9.81 -20.98
C ALA A 57 8.77 8.67 -19.97
N TYR A 58 9.82 7.90 -19.62
CA TYR A 58 9.67 6.79 -18.67
C TYR A 58 9.42 7.28 -17.23
N PRO A 59 10.13 8.30 -16.69
CA PRO A 59 9.87 8.83 -15.36
C PRO A 59 8.46 9.42 -15.27
N GLN A 60 7.99 10.10 -16.33
CA GLN A 60 6.62 10.61 -16.40
C GLN A 60 5.58 9.48 -16.40
N ALA A 61 5.77 8.45 -17.22
CA ALA A 61 4.86 7.30 -17.27
C ALA A 61 4.78 6.59 -15.91
N LYS A 62 5.93 6.37 -15.27
CA LYS A 62 6.00 5.82 -13.91
C LYS A 62 5.32 6.74 -12.89
N GLY A 63 5.58 8.05 -12.98
CA GLY A 63 5.00 9.04 -12.08
C GLY A 63 3.47 9.05 -12.13
N ILE A 64 2.90 9.07 -13.34
CA ILE A 64 1.44 9.01 -13.54
C ILE A 64 0.87 7.69 -13.01
N ARG A 65 1.52 6.55 -13.31
CA ARG A 65 1.12 5.23 -12.82
C ARG A 65 1.03 5.21 -11.30
N ASP A 66 2.12 5.59 -10.62
CA ASP A 66 2.21 5.53 -9.16
C ASP A 66 1.22 6.54 -8.53
N LEU A 67 1.08 7.74 -9.09
CA LEU A 67 0.10 8.74 -8.64
C LEU A 67 -1.34 8.20 -8.72
N VAL A 68 -1.73 7.63 -9.86
CA VAL A 68 -3.08 7.08 -10.07
C VAL A 68 -3.36 5.91 -9.13
N PHE A 69 -2.43 4.97 -8.97
CA PHE A 69 -2.58 3.87 -8.03
C PHE A 69 -2.70 4.36 -6.58
N GLY A 70 -1.93 5.37 -6.20
CA GLY A 70 -2.02 5.99 -4.88
C GLY A 70 -3.39 6.64 -4.63
N VAL A 71 -3.92 7.38 -5.62
CA VAL A 71 -5.25 7.98 -5.57
C VAL A 71 -6.35 6.91 -5.51
N LEU A 72 -6.23 5.81 -6.25
CA LEU A 72 -7.20 4.71 -6.21
C LEU A 72 -7.21 4.03 -4.83
N LEU A 73 -6.04 3.73 -4.25
CA LEU A 73 -5.95 3.20 -2.88
C LEU A 73 -6.55 4.17 -1.86
N GLY A 74 -6.25 5.46 -1.98
CA GLY A 74 -6.82 6.51 -1.13
C GLY A 74 -8.34 6.58 -1.26
N THR A 75 -8.86 6.51 -2.48
CA THR A 75 -10.30 6.50 -2.77
C THR A 75 -10.98 5.30 -2.13
N PHE A 76 -10.49 4.09 -2.36
CA PHE A 76 -11.08 2.89 -1.74
C PHE A 76 -10.97 2.90 -0.21
N PHE A 77 -9.89 3.44 0.33
CA PHE A 77 -9.74 3.64 1.76
C PHE A 77 -10.80 4.61 2.32
N LEU A 78 -11.02 5.76 1.67
CA LEU A 78 -12.01 6.76 2.07
C LEU A 78 -13.45 6.27 1.90
N MET A 79 -13.72 5.52 0.84
CA MET A 79 -15.01 4.88 0.57
C MET A 79 -15.29 3.67 1.47
N ARG A 80 -14.31 3.24 2.28
CA ARG A 80 -14.40 2.06 3.16
C ARG A 80 -14.56 0.74 2.38
N GLU A 81 -14.15 0.73 1.11
CA GLU A 81 -14.16 -0.42 0.21
C GLU A 81 -12.94 -1.31 0.47
N ARG A 82 -12.94 -2.00 1.61
CA ARG A 82 -11.79 -2.80 2.10
C ARG A 82 -11.35 -3.86 1.10
N ARG A 83 -12.30 -4.57 0.49
CA ARG A 83 -11.99 -5.63 -0.47
C ARG A 83 -11.33 -5.08 -1.73
N ALA A 84 -11.85 -3.97 -2.27
CA ALA A 84 -11.28 -3.32 -3.45
C ALA A 84 -9.85 -2.82 -3.16
N ALA A 85 -9.64 -2.17 -2.01
CA ALA A 85 -8.33 -1.72 -1.59
C ALA A 85 -7.34 -2.88 -1.40
N ALA A 86 -7.77 -3.99 -0.79
CA ALA A 86 -6.94 -5.16 -0.57
C ALA A 86 -6.55 -5.86 -1.88
N VAL A 87 -7.50 -6.01 -2.83
CA VAL A 87 -7.20 -6.52 -4.17
C VAL A 87 -6.23 -5.58 -4.89
N LEU A 88 -6.47 -4.28 -4.85
CA LEU A 88 -5.61 -3.30 -5.52
C LEU A 88 -4.18 -3.32 -4.94
N MET A 89 -4.05 -3.44 -3.61
CA MET A 89 -2.75 -3.53 -2.94
C MET A 89 -2.01 -4.82 -3.27
N LEU A 90 -2.72 -5.95 -3.34
CA LEU A 90 -2.15 -7.25 -3.70
C LEU A 90 -1.74 -7.32 -5.18
N VAL A 91 -2.57 -6.82 -6.10
CA VAL A 91 -2.21 -6.77 -7.52
C VAL A 91 -1.11 -5.73 -7.75
N GLY A 92 -1.19 -4.58 -7.08
CA GLY A 92 -0.19 -3.52 -7.15
C GLY A 92 1.19 -3.95 -6.65
N SER A 93 1.29 -4.93 -5.74
CA SER A 93 2.59 -5.44 -5.30
C SER A 93 3.40 -6.07 -6.44
N VAL A 94 2.74 -6.56 -7.50
CA VAL A 94 3.40 -7.08 -8.71
C VAL A 94 4.20 -5.98 -9.42
N ILE A 95 3.74 -4.72 -9.35
CA ILE A 95 4.48 -3.57 -9.89
C ILE A 95 5.82 -3.41 -9.15
N ALA A 96 5.81 -3.51 -7.82
CA ALA A 96 7.03 -3.41 -7.02
C ALA A 96 8.01 -4.57 -7.29
N VAL A 97 7.50 -5.78 -7.56
CA VAL A 97 8.33 -6.91 -8.02
C VAL A 97 9.01 -6.57 -9.35
N ALA A 98 8.23 -6.12 -10.34
CA ALA A 98 8.73 -5.75 -11.66
C ALA A 98 9.74 -4.58 -11.60
N ASP A 99 9.44 -3.56 -10.80
CA ASP A 99 10.33 -2.42 -10.57
C ASP A 99 11.69 -2.88 -10.00
N GLY A 100 11.71 -3.85 -9.08
CA GLY A 100 12.96 -4.44 -8.57
C GLY A 100 13.76 -5.19 -9.64
N PHE A 101 13.09 -5.90 -10.56
CA PHE A 101 13.76 -6.53 -11.71
C PHE A 101 14.30 -5.51 -12.71
N ILE A 102 13.59 -4.41 -12.94
CA ILE A 102 14.06 -3.31 -13.78
C ILE A 102 15.34 -2.71 -13.20
N VAL A 103 15.38 -2.46 -11.89
CA VAL A 103 16.60 -1.98 -11.21
C VAL A 103 17.73 -3.00 -11.28
N LEU A 104 17.44 -4.28 -11.05
CA LEU A 104 18.43 -5.34 -11.16
C LEU A 104 19.04 -5.38 -12.57
N ALA A 105 18.22 -5.26 -13.61
CA ALA A 105 18.68 -5.26 -14.99
C ALA A 105 19.51 -4.00 -15.32
N ALA A 106 19.13 -2.84 -14.79
CA ALA A 106 19.79 -1.57 -15.08
C ALA A 106 21.12 -1.39 -14.33
N ARG A 107 21.25 -1.92 -13.10
CA ARG A 107 22.38 -1.62 -12.20
C ARG A 107 23.03 -2.82 -11.53
N GLY A 108 22.55 -4.04 -11.80
CA GLY A 108 23.01 -5.24 -11.13
C GLY A 108 22.57 -5.33 -9.67
N VAL A 109 23.16 -6.26 -8.92
CA VAL A 109 22.77 -6.58 -7.55
C VAL A 109 23.25 -5.47 -6.60
N GLN A 110 22.35 -4.56 -6.25
CA GLN A 110 22.57 -3.56 -5.20
C GLN A 110 21.51 -3.72 -4.11
N PRO A 111 21.87 -4.37 -2.97
CA PRO A 111 20.90 -4.81 -1.97
C PRO A 111 19.97 -3.72 -1.46
N GLY A 112 20.47 -2.49 -1.25
CA GLY A 112 19.65 -1.39 -0.75
C GLY A 112 18.46 -1.04 -1.67
N PHE A 113 18.71 -0.98 -2.98
CA PHE A 113 17.64 -0.67 -3.94
C PHE A 113 16.69 -1.85 -4.14
N LEU A 114 17.22 -3.08 -4.20
CA LEU A 114 16.39 -4.27 -4.34
C LEU A 114 15.51 -4.50 -3.10
N ALA A 115 16.03 -4.21 -1.90
CA ALA A 115 15.30 -4.33 -0.65
C ALA A 115 14.09 -3.39 -0.59
N ILE A 116 14.22 -2.16 -1.09
CA ILE A 116 13.09 -1.22 -1.14
C ILE A 116 11.98 -1.77 -2.04
N HIS A 117 12.32 -2.26 -3.23
CA HIS A 117 11.33 -2.78 -4.18
C HIS A 117 10.69 -4.08 -3.71
N TRP A 118 11.50 -5.12 -3.49
CA TRP A 118 10.98 -6.44 -3.14
C TRP A 118 10.49 -6.53 -1.69
N GLY A 119 11.06 -5.74 -0.78
CA GLY A 119 10.53 -5.60 0.58
C GLY A 119 9.14 -4.96 0.57
N THR A 120 8.95 -3.89 -0.20
CA THR A 120 7.62 -3.27 -0.39
C THR A 120 6.65 -4.26 -1.02
N ALA A 121 7.08 -5.00 -2.04
CA ALA A 121 6.24 -6.02 -2.68
C ALA A 121 5.75 -7.08 -1.68
N ILE A 122 6.64 -7.61 -0.83
CA ILE A 122 6.30 -8.60 0.19
C ILE A 122 5.31 -8.02 1.20
N VAL A 123 5.58 -6.82 1.73
CA VAL A 123 4.69 -6.17 2.71
C VAL A 123 3.31 -5.93 2.12
N CYS A 124 3.21 -5.39 0.91
CA CYS A 124 1.94 -5.13 0.24
C CYS A 124 1.18 -6.41 -0.09
N ALA A 125 1.87 -7.45 -0.57
CA ALA A 125 1.26 -8.73 -0.88
C ALA A 125 0.68 -9.40 0.38
N LEU A 126 1.46 -9.44 1.47
CA LEU A 126 1.01 -10.00 2.73
C LEU A 126 -0.16 -9.19 3.32
N ALA A 127 -0.07 -7.87 3.33
CA ALA A 127 -1.15 -7.01 3.83
C ALA A 127 -2.45 -7.23 3.03
N GLY A 128 -2.41 -7.15 1.70
CA GLY A 128 -3.57 -7.37 0.86
C GLY A 128 -4.15 -8.79 0.98
N ALA A 129 -3.29 -9.82 1.07
CA ALA A 129 -3.74 -11.20 1.26
C ALA A 129 -4.41 -11.43 2.61
N LEU A 130 -3.87 -10.85 3.69
CA LEU A 130 -4.46 -10.93 5.03
C LEU A 130 -5.80 -10.19 5.09
N ASP A 131 -5.88 -8.99 4.53
CA ASP A 131 -7.11 -8.20 4.45
C ASP A 131 -8.24 -8.94 3.71
N LEU A 132 -7.92 -9.69 2.66
CA LEU A 132 -8.89 -10.52 1.93
C LEU A 132 -9.37 -11.74 2.74
N ARG A 133 -8.56 -12.23 3.68
CA ARG A 133 -8.90 -13.40 4.51
C ARG A 133 -9.78 -13.04 5.71
N SER A 134 -9.75 -11.80 6.19
CA SER A 134 -10.58 -11.31 7.29
C SER A 134 -12.05 -11.18 6.89
N ARG A 135 -12.80 -12.29 6.84
CA ARG A 135 -14.26 -12.32 6.63
C ARG A 135 -15.01 -11.86 7.89
N THR A 136 -16.01 -10.99 7.72
CA THR A 136 -17.10 -10.75 8.68
C THR A 136 -17.80 -12.07 8.97
N ALA A 137 -17.90 -12.47 10.25
CA ALA A 137 -18.72 -13.63 10.63
C ALA A 137 -20.17 -13.39 10.17
N PRO A 138 -20.84 -14.38 9.55
CA PRO A 138 -22.26 -14.22 9.22
C PRO A 138 -23.04 -13.98 10.52
N ALA A 139 -23.90 -12.97 10.53
CA ALA A 139 -24.85 -12.76 11.61
C ALA A 139 -25.68 -14.05 11.76
N VAL A 140 -25.55 -14.71 12.91
CA VAL A 140 -26.43 -15.83 13.26
C VAL A 140 -27.81 -15.22 13.45
N THR A 141 -28.66 -15.29 12.42
CA THR A 141 -30.06 -14.93 12.53
C THR A 141 -30.74 -15.97 13.40
N SER A 142 -30.84 -15.71 14.71
CA SER A 142 -31.72 -16.49 15.58
C SER A 142 -33.17 -16.21 15.18
N TYR A 143 -33.78 -17.11 14.42
CA TYR A 143 -35.22 -17.15 14.28
C TYR A 143 -35.80 -17.63 15.62
N SER A 144 -36.44 -16.74 16.38
CA SER A 144 -37.31 -17.17 17.47
C SER A 144 -38.61 -17.70 16.85
N VAL A 145 -38.81 -19.01 16.90
CA VAL A 145 -40.14 -19.58 16.69
C VAL A 145 -40.91 -19.37 17.99
N SER A 146 -41.94 -18.52 17.96
CA SER A 146 -42.92 -18.43 19.05
C SER A 146 -43.95 -19.56 18.93
N PRO A 147 -44.44 -20.11 20.05
CA PRO A 147 -45.28 -21.31 20.10
C PRO A 147 -46.69 -21.10 19.53
#